data_AF-F4GQC0-F1
#
_entry.id   AF-F4GQC0-F1
#
_cell.length_a   1.000
_cell.length_b   1.000
_cell.length_c   1.000
_cell.angle_alpha   90.00
_cell.angle_beta   90.00
_cell.angle_gamma   90.00
#
_symmetry.space_group_name_H-M   'P 1'
#
loop_
_entity.id
_entity.type
_entity.pdbx_description
1 polymer ?
#
loop_
_entity_poly.entity_id
_entity_poly.type
_entity_poly.pdbx_seq_one_letter_code
_entity_poly.pdbx_strand_id
1 'polypeptide(L)'
;MAMHYREPIVILPKLSAAILAMSLLGSAFAASSLERNISLDQWVMMCGAVNGAADQVGASDEERHQHRLTSKTHLMRYAIEQGYTLDEFDALFDQGIIEGRKLTAGRLGSDPDKLTKLMNGFHRDARIGYQDVKDALDTA
;
A
#
# COMPACT_ATOMS: atom_id res chain seq x y z
N MET A 1 -17.74 -32.22 12.81
CA MET A 1 -17.82 -30.76 12.87
C MET A 1 -16.47 -30.22 12.41
N ALA A 2 -16.35 -29.86 11.13
CA ALA A 2 -15.07 -29.51 10.53
C ALA A 2 -14.74 -28.04 10.85
N MET A 3 -13.67 -27.82 11.62
CA MET A 3 -13.02 -26.50 11.73
C MET A 3 -12.41 -26.17 10.36
N HIS A 4 -12.99 -25.20 9.65
CA HIS A 4 -12.30 -24.52 8.56
C HIS A 4 -11.21 -23.65 9.17
N TYR A 5 -10.00 -24.20 9.28
CA TYR A 5 -8.80 -23.39 9.42
C TYR A 5 -8.64 -22.59 8.13
N ARG A 6 -8.96 -21.29 8.17
CA ARG A 6 -8.42 -20.36 7.17
C ARG A 6 -6.92 -20.33 7.43
N GLU A 7 -6.14 -20.92 6.54
CA GLU A 7 -4.69 -20.76 6.48
C GLU A 7 -4.36 -19.26 6.60
N PRO A 8 -3.46 -18.84 7.51
CA PRO A 8 -2.99 -17.46 7.52
C PRO A 8 -2.34 -17.21 6.17
N ILE A 9 -2.73 -16.12 5.49
CA ILE A 9 -2.14 -15.70 4.23
C ILE A 9 -0.64 -15.45 4.50
N VAL A 10 0.20 -16.44 4.18
CA VAL A 10 1.65 -16.32 4.33
C VAL A 10 2.11 -15.34 3.26
N ILE A 11 2.30 -14.08 3.67
CA ILE A 11 2.89 -13.06 2.82
C ILE A 11 4.31 -13.52 2.50
N LEU A 12 4.56 -13.83 1.23
CA LEU A 12 5.88 -14.23 0.76
C LEU A 12 6.95 -13.24 1.29
N PRO A 13 8.16 -13.71 1.71
CA PRO A 13 9.16 -12.83 2.32
C PRO A 13 9.52 -11.59 1.49
N LYS A 14 9.50 -11.70 0.16
CA LYS A 14 9.71 -10.57 -0.77
C LYS A 14 8.60 -9.52 -0.66
N LEU A 15 7.34 -9.96 -0.69
CA LEU A 15 6.19 -9.08 -0.51
C LEU A 15 6.22 -8.40 0.86
N SER A 16 6.65 -9.10 1.91
CA SER A 16 6.84 -8.48 3.24
C SER A 16 7.91 -7.38 3.23
N ALA A 17 9.02 -7.57 2.51
CA ALA A 17 10.08 -6.58 2.38
C ALA A 17 9.64 -5.35 1.57
N ALA A 18 8.96 -5.56 0.44
CA ALA A 18 8.36 -4.49 -0.36
C ALA A 18 7.34 -3.69 0.45
N ILE A 19 6.40 -4.37 1.12
CA ILE A 19 5.40 -3.74 2.00
C ILE A 19 6.07 -2.93 3.10
N LEU A 20 7.09 -3.48 3.78
CA LEU A 20 7.83 -2.74 4.81
C LEU A 20 8.53 -1.51 4.21
N ALA A 21 9.22 -1.64 3.08
CA ALA A 21 9.90 -0.54 2.43
C ALA A 21 8.92 0.58 2.06
N MET A 22 7.76 0.23 1.48
CA MET A 22 6.73 1.20 1.10
C MET A 22 6.14 1.87 2.33
N SER A 23 5.89 1.10 3.39
CA SER A 23 5.40 1.64 4.66
C SER A 23 6.38 2.65 5.28
N LEU A 24 7.69 2.42 5.17
CA LEU A 24 8.71 3.36 5.67
C LEU A 24 8.91 4.58 4.76
N LEU A 25 8.69 4.42 3.44
CA LEU A 25 8.73 5.52 2.47
C LEU A 25 7.42 6.31 2.40
N GLY A 26 6.34 5.72 2.90
CA GLY A 26 4.97 6.22 2.80
C GLY A 26 4.43 6.28 1.37
N SER A 27 5.06 5.64 0.39
CA SER A 27 4.58 5.69 -0.98
C SER A 27 4.59 4.29 -1.57
N ALA A 28 3.42 3.78 -1.95
CA ALA A 28 3.31 2.52 -2.66
C ALA A 28 3.88 2.68 -4.06
N PHE A 29 3.56 3.77 -4.76
CA PHE A 29 3.99 4.02 -6.15
C PHE A 29 5.49 4.32 -6.31
N ALA A 30 6.25 4.42 -5.23
CA ALA A 30 7.70 4.34 -5.26
C ALA A 30 8.23 2.89 -5.41
N ALA A 31 7.38 1.86 -5.26
CA ALA A 31 7.76 0.45 -5.26
C ALA A 31 8.32 -0.03 -6.60
N SER A 32 7.86 0.53 -7.71
CA SER A 32 8.35 0.16 -9.05
C SER A 32 9.86 0.40 -9.21
N SER A 33 10.44 1.29 -8.40
CA SER A 33 11.89 1.50 -8.35
C SER A 33 12.67 0.46 -7.55
N LEU A 34 11.98 -0.42 -6.81
CA LEU A 34 12.57 -1.31 -5.79
C LEU A 34 12.34 -2.80 -6.07
N GLU A 35 11.18 -3.18 -6.60
CA GLU A 35 10.90 -4.57 -6.99
C GLU A 35 10.29 -4.65 -8.39
N ARG A 36 10.66 -5.70 -9.12
CA ARG A 36 10.08 -6.04 -10.43
C ARG A 36 9.02 -7.13 -10.33
N ASN A 37 8.02 -7.10 -11.19
CA ASN A 37 6.88 -8.03 -11.29
C ASN A 37 5.91 -7.95 -10.11
N ILE A 38 5.52 -6.74 -9.75
CA ILE A 38 4.50 -6.51 -8.71
C ILE A 38 3.12 -6.69 -9.33
N SER A 39 2.33 -7.64 -8.84
CA SER A 39 0.96 -7.84 -9.30
C SER A 39 0.02 -6.71 -8.84
N LEU A 40 -1.11 -6.54 -9.51
CA LEU A 40 -2.09 -5.52 -9.14
C LEU A 40 -2.63 -5.70 -7.72
N ASP A 41 -2.80 -6.94 -7.26
CA ASP A 41 -3.20 -7.24 -5.87
C ASP A 41 -2.11 -6.84 -4.87
N GLN A 42 -0.84 -7.04 -5.22
CA GLN A 42 0.29 -6.60 -4.39
C GLN A 42 0.36 -5.07 -4.32
N TRP A 43 0.03 -4.37 -5.40
CA TRP A 43 -0.13 -2.92 -5.40
C TRP A 43 -1.20 -2.46 -4.41
N VAL A 44 -2.37 -3.11 -4.40
CA VAL A 44 -3.44 -2.81 -3.44
C VAL A 44 -2.96 -3.04 -1.99
N MET A 45 -2.32 -4.17 -1.72
CA MET A 45 -1.74 -4.50 -0.41
C MET A 45 -0.73 -3.44 0.06
N MET A 46 0.16 -2.98 -0.83
CA MET A 46 1.15 -1.93 -0.50
C MET A 46 0.48 -0.58 -0.23
N CYS A 47 -0.53 -0.19 -1.02
CA CYS A 47 -1.30 1.03 -0.74
C CYS A 47 -2.00 0.97 0.63
N GLY A 48 -2.58 -0.19 0.96
CA GLY A 48 -3.14 -0.43 2.29
C GLY A 48 -2.09 -0.29 3.39
N ALA A 49 -0.90 -0.85 3.19
CA ALA A 49 0.17 -0.80 4.17
C ALA A 49 0.72 0.61 4.42
N VAL A 50 0.89 1.39 3.36
CA VAL A 50 1.21 2.82 3.47
C VAL A 50 0.15 3.56 4.28
N ASN A 51 -1.14 3.29 4.04
CA ASN A 51 -2.24 3.89 4.79
C ASN A 51 -2.20 3.51 6.28
N GLY A 52 -1.96 2.23 6.59
CA GLY A 52 -1.82 1.75 7.97
C GLY A 52 -0.58 2.28 8.68
N ALA A 53 0.51 2.51 7.95
CA ALA A 53 1.72 3.13 8.47
C ALA A 53 1.49 4.61 8.81
N ALA A 54 0.80 5.36 7.95
CA ALA A 54 0.44 6.76 8.15
C ALA A 54 -0.49 6.94 9.36
N ASP A 55 -1.44 6.03 9.54
CA ASP A 55 -2.32 5.99 10.72
C ASP A 55 -1.54 5.91 12.04
N GLN A 56 -0.51 5.05 12.10
CA GLN A 56 0.31 4.88 13.31
C GLN A 56 1.09 6.12 13.72
N VAL A 57 1.32 7.04 12.77
CA VAL A 57 2.08 8.27 12.99
C VAL A 57 1.20 9.52 13.03
N GLY A 58 -0.13 9.35 13.05
CA GLY A 58 -1.09 10.41 13.31
C GLY A 58 -1.74 11.04 12.07
N ALA A 59 -1.74 10.36 10.92
CA ALA A 59 -2.56 10.79 9.78
C ALA A 59 -4.05 10.82 10.16
N SER A 60 -4.74 11.89 9.77
CA SER A 60 -6.17 12.06 10.04
C SER A 60 -7.04 11.09 9.24
N ASP A 61 -8.26 10.86 9.71
CA ASP A 61 -9.23 10.02 9.01
C ASP A 61 -9.52 10.51 7.59
N GLU A 62 -9.56 11.83 7.38
CA GLU A 62 -9.78 12.44 6.08
C GLU A 62 -8.61 12.17 5.12
N GLU A 63 -7.37 12.34 5.57
CA GLU A 63 -6.20 12.04 4.74
C GLU A 63 -6.13 10.56 4.36
N ARG A 64 -6.46 9.67 5.30
CA ARG A 64 -6.48 8.23 5.04
C ARG A 64 -7.62 7.83 4.11
N HIS A 65 -8.77 8.47 4.24
CA HIS A 65 -9.90 8.29 3.32
C HIS A 65 -9.51 8.72 1.90
N GLN A 66 -8.92 9.91 1.75
CA GLN A 66 -8.46 10.44 0.47
C GLN A 66 -7.43 9.51 -0.17
N HIS A 67 -6.45 9.01 0.59
CA HIS A 67 -5.46 8.06 0.08
C HIS A 67 -6.09 6.77 -0.44
N ARG A 68 -7.06 6.20 0.30
CA ARG A 68 -7.80 5.01 -0.13
C ARG A 68 -8.59 5.28 -1.42
N LEU A 69 -9.29 6.41 -1.48
CA LEU A 69 -10.10 6.79 -2.65
C LEU A 69 -9.23 6.98 -3.90
N THR A 70 -8.11 7.70 -3.78
CA THR A 70 -7.14 7.89 -4.87
C THR A 70 -6.58 6.55 -5.34
N SER A 71 -6.14 5.69 -4.40
CA SER A 71 -5.62 4.36 -4.71
C SER A 71 -6.66 3.51 -5.46
N LYS A 72 -7.90 3.46 -4.95
CA LYS A 72 -9.00 2.69 -5.56
C LYS A 72 -9.30 3.16 -6.97
N THR A 73 -9.47 4.47 -7.12
CA THR A 73 -9.80 5.08 -8.42
C THR A 73 -8.77 4.75 -9.48
N HIS A 74 -7.49 4.93 -9.17
CA HIS A 74 -6.42 4.75 -10.14
C HIS A 74 -6.14 3.27 -10.44
N LEU A 75 -6.10 2.40 -9.42
CA LEU A 75 -5.85 0.98 -9.63
C LEU A 75 -7.02 0.29 -10.35
N MET A 76 -8.27 0.66 -10.06
CA MET A 76 -9.43 0.17 -10.81
C MET A 76 -9.42 0.65 -12.27
N ARG A 77 -9.07 1.92 -12.50
CA ARG A 77 -8.94 2.45 -13.87
C ARG A 77 -7.87 1.68 -14.64
N TYR A 78 -6.69 1.48 -14.04
CA TYR A 78 -5.61 0.71 -14.66
C TYR A 78 -6.05 -0.73 -14.98
N ALA A 79 -6.73 -1.40 -14.04
CA ALA A 79 -7.27 -2.74 -14.24
C ALA A 79 -8.14 -2.81 -15.51
N ILE A 80 -9.10 -1.89 -15.62
CA ILE A 80 -10.01 -1.81 -16.77
C ILE A 80 -9.23 -1.58 -18.07
N GLU A 81 -8.28 -0.65 -18.09
CA GLU A 81 -7.47 -0.34 -19.28
C GLU A 81 -6.62 -1.54 -19.74
N GLN A 82 -6.17 -2.39 -18.83
CA GLN A 82 -5.36 -3.58 -19.13
C GLN A 82 -6.19 -4.87 -19.30
N GLY A 83 -7.51 -4.81 -19.14
CA GLY A 83 -8.38 -5.99 -19.22
C GLY A 83 -8.31 -6.92 -18.00
N TYR A 84 -7.87 -6.41 -16.85
CA TYR A 84 -7.87 -7.11 -15.57
C TYR A 84 -9.14 -6.80 -14.76
N THR A 85 -9.44 -7.64 -13.76
CA THR A 85 -10.41 -7.33 -12.71
C THR A 85 -9.68 -7.09 -11.39
N LEU A 86 -10.30 -6.31 -10.49
CA LEU A 86 -9.76 -5.99 -9.18
C LEU A 86 -10.86 -6.11 -8.12
N ASP A 87 -11.44 -7.30 -8.05
CA ASP A 87 -12.66 -7.58 -7.26
C ASP A 87 -12.40 -7.57 -5.75
N GLU A 88 -11.16 -7.85 -5.34
CA GLU A 88 -10.76 -7.97 -3.93
C GLU A 88 -10.14 -6.69 -3.36
N PHE A 89 -10.29 -5.54 -4.04
CA PHE A 89 -9.64 -4.28 -3.64
C PHE A 89 -9.80 -3.99 -2.14
N ASP A 90 -11.04 -3.97 -1.64
CA ASP A 90 -11.31 -3.54 -0.26
C ASP A 90 -10.71 -4.53 0.75
N ALA A 91 -10.79 -5.84 0.49
CA ALA A 91 -10.23 -6.87 1.36
C ALA A 91 -8.70 -6.84 1.41
N LEU A 92 -8.04 -6.71 0.25
CA LEU A 92 -6.59 -6.61 0.14
C LEU A 92 -6.08 -5.30 0.74
N PHE A 93 -6.79 -4.19 0.53
CA PHE A 93 -6.40 -2.90 1.10
C PHE A 93 -6.47 -2.95 2.64
N ASP A 94 -7.56 -3.49 3.20
CA ASP A 94 -7.74 -3.61 4.64
C ASP A 94 -6.70 -4.58 5.25
N GLN A 95 -6.35 -5.66 4.56
CA GLN A 95 -5.24 -6.54 4.96
C GLN A 95 -3.89 -5.79 4.92
N GLY A 96 -3.67 -4.99 3.88
CA GLY A 96 -2.51 -4.11 3.77
C GLY A 96 -2.38 -3.19 4.98
N ILE A 97 -3.47 -2.53 5.40
CA ILE A 97 -3.49 -1.64 6.59
C ILE A 97 -2.96 -2.38 7.82
N ILE A 98 -3.46 -3.60 8.08
CA ILE A 98 -3.06 -4.41 9.24
C ILE A 98 -1.55 -4.69 9.20
N GLU A 99 -1.02 -5.08 8.04
CA GLU A 99 0.41 -5.39 7.89
C GLU A 99 1.29 -4.16 7.95
N GLY A 100 0.88 -3.05 7.34
CA GLY A 100 1.60 -1.77 7.43
C GLY A 100 1.75 -1.29 8.87
N ARG A 101 0.66 -1.36 9.66
CA ARG A 101 0.69 -1.04 11.10
C ARG A 101 1.66 -1.94 11.86
N LYS A 102 1.59 -3.25 11.62
CA LYS A 102 2.42 -4.27 12.29
C LYS A 102 3.90 -4.15 11.92
N LEU A 103 4.20 -3.92 10.65
CA LEU A 103 5.57 -3.80 10.14
C LEU A 103 6.22 -2.50 10.59
N THR A 104 5.45 -1.43 10.79
CA THR A 104 6.00 -0.15 11.26
C THR A 104 6.03 0.00 12.77
N ALA A 105 5.24 -0.79 13.50
CA ALA A 105 5.26 -0.85 14.96
C ALA A 105 6.70 -1.06 15.47
N GLY A 106 7.19 -0.12 16.28
CA GLY A 106 8.54 -0.12 16.85
C GLY A 106 9.69 0.18 15.87
N ARG A 107 9.43 0.34 14.55
CA ARG A 107 10.44 0.66 13.53
C ARG A 107 10.45 2.13 13.13
N LEU A 108 9.31 2.80 13.19
CA LEU A 108 9.23 4.23 12.89
C LEU A 108 9.79 5.09 14.01
N GLY A 109 9.76 4.62 15.27
CA GLY A 109 10.40 5.27 16.42
C GLY A 109 10.12 6.76 16.55
N SER A 110 10.83 7.45 17.43
CA SER A 110 10.79 8.93 17.51
C SER A 110 11.72 9.59 16.48
N ASP A 111 12.05 8.90 15.37
CA ASP A 111 12.98 9.38 14.36
C ASP A 111 12.26 10.38 13.43
N PRO A 112 12.49 11.70 13.58
CA PRO A 112 11.70 12.71 12.88
C PRO A 112 11.87 12.66 11.36
N ASP A 113 13.03 12.21 10.89
CA ASP A 113 13.34 12.14 9.46
C ASP A 113 12.56 11.00 8.79
N LYS A 114 12.47 9.84 9.45
CA LYS A 114 11.66 8.72 8.97
C LYS A 114 10.18 9.06 8.94
N LEU A 115 9.68 9.71 10.00
CA LEU A 115 8.29 10.17 10.07
C LEU A 115 7.97 11.18 8.97
N THR A 116 8.86 12.16 8.76
CA THR A 116 8.72 13.15 7.70
C THR A 116 8.71 12.50 6.32
N LYS A 117 9.62 11.55 6.07
CA LYS A 117 9.68 10.83 4.79
C LYS A 117 8.39 10.05 4.52
N LEU A 118 7.91 9.30 5.50
CA LEU A 118 6.66 8.57 5.42
C LEU A 118 5.50 9.51 5.12
N MET A 119 5.31 10.57 5.91
CA MET A 119 4.17 11.47 5.74
C MET A 119 4.22 12.20 4.39
N ASN A 120 5.40 12.61 3.92
CA ASN A 120 5.56 13.21 2.60
C ASN A 120 5.19 12.23 1.47
N GLY A 121 5.61 10.97 1.56
CA GLY A 121 5.22 9.94 0.60
C GLY A 121 3.72 9.71 0.60
N PHE A 122 3.12 9.63 1.80
CA PHE A 122 1.70 9.33 1.96
C PHE A 122 0.84 10.45 1.39
N HIS A 123 1.20 11.70 1.69
CA HIS A 123 0.53 12.88 1.12
C HIS A 123 0.75 13.04 -0.38
N ARG A 124 1.87 12.53 -0.92
CA ARG A 124 2.08 12.45 -2.37
C ARG A 124 1.12 11.43 -2.97
N ASP A 125 1.09 10.21 -2.46
CA ASP A 125 0.21 9.13 -2.97
C ASP A 125 -1.27 9.50 -2.86
N ALA A 126 -1.68 10.22 -1.80
CA ALA A 126 -3.06 10.69 -1.66
C ALA A 126 -3.49 11.66 -2.78
N ARG A 127 -2.54 12.34 -3.44
CA ARG A 127 -2.78 13.36 -4.48
C ARG A 127 -2.16 13.01 -5.83
N ILE A 128 -1.64 11.80 -5.98
CA ILE A 128 -0.91 11.37 -7.17
C ILE A 128 -1.83 11.39 -8.40
N GLY A 129 -1.29 11.85 -9.54
CA GLY A 129 -2.02 11.82 -10.81
C GLY A 129 -2.10 10.39 -11.36
N TYR A 130 -3.16 10.11 -12.13
CA TYR A 130 -3.31 8.79 -12.75
C TYR A 130 -2.11 8.42 -13.65
N GLN A 131 -1.55 9.40 -14.38
CA GLN A 131 -0.43 9.14 -15.28
C GLN A 131 0.80 8.64 -14.51
N ASP A 132 1.13 9.26 -13.37
CA ASP A 132 2.27 8.82 -12.55
C ASP A 132 2.05 7.41 -11.98
N VAL A 133 0.81 7.06 -11.63
CA VAL A 133 0.45 5.69 -11.20
C VAL A 133 0.63 4.71 -12.34
N LYS A 134 0.10 5.04 -13.52
CA LYS A 134 0.23 4.19 -14.71
C LYS A 134 1.70 3.94 -15.07
N ASP A 135 2.52 4.99 -15.05
CA ASP A 135 3.96 4.87 -15.31
C ASP A 135 4.66 3.98 -14.28
N ALA A 136 4.28 4.08 -12.99
CA ALA A 136 4.80 3.20 -11.95
C ALA A 136 4.39 1.73 -12.18
N LEU A 137 3.15 1.47 -12.57
CA LEU A 137 2.65 0.11 -12.80
C LEU A 137 3.23 -0.52 -14.07
N ASP A 138 3.44 0.27 -15.13
CA ASP A 138 4.02 -0.20 -16.39
C ASP A 138 5.54 -0.48 -16.29
N THR A 139 6.22 0.10 -15.30
CA THR A 139 7.67 -0.07 -15.08
C THR A 139 8.02 -1.14 -14.05
N ALA A 140 7.02 -1.67 -13.34
CA ALA A 140 7.19 -2.70 -12.32
C ALA A 140 7.34 -4.10 -12.93
#